data_AF-A0A836RQJ4-F1
#
_entry.id   AF-A0A836RQJ4-F1
#
_cell.length_a   1.000
_cell.length_b   1.000
_cell.length_c   1.000
_cell.angle_alpha   90.00
_cell.angle_beta   90.00
_cell.angle_gamma   90.00
#
_symmetry.space_group_name_H-M   'P 1'
#
loop_
_entity.id
_entity.type
_entity.pdbx_description
1 polymer ?
#
loop_
_entity_poly.entity_id
_entity_poly.type
_entity_poly.pdbx_seq_one_letter_code
_entity_poly.pdbx_strand_id
1 'polypeptide(L)'
;MSARSSLGSLIGSLIGTLVLLGLGWLLVYKYAIEVLLRDGAVKLREISSINLSSTLWWRSFIAVAFDALIIVIAVVGTWWVLANFIVEAREAGKWRRYYKSEEAKKDKWVQRLSLWQRLQHLWMIITFTVCAVTGMAAHLDVLAPRQTLLTIHVYSGIAMGLLAIIHFAQYTAIAVIAKARGEGLREKFPMLEIYSRKFIRGVVKILLRPFNPRIKPEPFGKYDPEQLFEYWGIYWGMAVLGIPGVAILLYGPDVLGGVLWVMHFKEAILAITFILMVHIAYTHFRPKTFPIDPTFIHGKMPMKRAEEEHPEWARKLVSSDSS
;
A
#
# COMPACT_ATOMS: atom_id res chain seq x y z
N MET A 1 -22.86 17.06 -18.92
CA MET A 1 -21.67 16.42 -19.52
C MET A 1 -22.04 14.98 -19.89
N SER A 2 -21.87 14.59 -21.16
CA SER A 2 -22.52 13.40 -21.77
C SER A 2 -21.90 12.05 -21.41
N ALA A 3 -22.60 10.95 -21.73
CA ALA A 3 -22.16 9.55 -21.59
C ALA A 3 -20.74 9.30 -22.16
N ARG A 4 -20.30 10.07 -23.16
CA ARG A 4 -18.93 10.01 -23.72
C ARG A 4 -17.83 10.28 -22.67
N SER A 5 -18.09 11.13 -21.68
CA SER A 5 -17.12 11.43 -20.60
C SER A 5 -16.93 10.26 -19.62
N SER A 6 -17.95 9.41 -19.45
CA SER A 6 -17.86 8.20 -18.62
C SER A 6 -17.08 7.08 -19.32
N LEU A 7 -17.27 6.95 -20.64
CA LEU A 7 -16.55 5.97 -21.46
C LEU A 7 -15.05 6.28 -21.52
N GLY A 8 -14.67 7.55 -21.73
CA GLY A 8 -13.26 7.94 -21.73
C GLY A 8 -12.57 7.71 -20.38
N SER A 9 -13.28 7.95 -19.26
CA SER A 9 -12.77 7.66 -17.92
C SER A 9 -12.58 6.16 -17.70
N LEU A 10 -13.51 5.33 -18.18
CA LEU A 10 -13.43 3.88 -18.06
C LEU A 10 -12.29 3.29 -18.91
N ILE A 11 -12.15 3.74 -20.17
CA ILE A 11 -11.06 3.30 -21.05
C ILE A 11 -9.71 3.72 -20.47
N GLY A 12 -9.57 4.98 -20.02
CA GLY A 12 -8.33 5.45 -19.40
C GLY A 12 -7.98 4.67 -18.13
N SER A 13 -8.98 4.39 -17.30
CA SER A 13 -8.86 3.54 -16.11
C SER A 13 -8.38 2.13 -16.49
N LEU A 14 -9.01 1.49 -17.49
CA LEU A 14 -8.62 0.16 -17.96
C LEU A 14 -7.18 0.13 -18.45
N ILE A 15 -6.80 1.06 -19.34
CA ILE A 15 -5.44 1.14 -19.89
C ILE A 15 -4.43 1.35 -18.77
N GLY A 16 -4.68 2.31 -17.86
CA GLY A 16 -3.80 2.59 -16.74
C GLY A 16 -3.62 1.37 -15.83
N THR A 17 -4.72 0.71 -15.47
CA THR A 17 -4.68 -0.52 -14.65
C THR A 17 -3.91 -1.64 -15.35
N LEU A 18 -4.15 -1.90 -16.64
CA LEU A 18 -3.45 -2.96 -17.38
C LEU A 18 -1.95 -2.68 -17.52
N VAL A 19 -1.55 -1.42 -17.75
CA VAL A 19 -0.13 -1.04 -17.80
C VAL A 19 0.55 -1.29 -16.45
N LEU A 20 -0.08 -0.85 -15.34
CA LEU A 20 0.49 -1.05 -14.00
C LEU A 20 0.58 -2.52 -13.61
N LEU A 21 -0.44 -3.32 -13.93
CA LEU A 21 -0.41 -4.76 -13.72
C LEU A 21 0.68 -5.42 -14.57
N GLY A 22 0.82 -5.04 -15.84
CA GLY A 22 1.86 -5.55 -16.73
C GLY A 22 3.28 -5.25 -16.23
N LEU A 23 3.52 -4.01 -15.77
CA LEU A 23 4.80 -3.62 -15.18
C LEU A 23 5.08 -4.40 -13.88
N GLY A 24 4.08 -4.58 -13.02
CA GLY A 24 4.21 -5.39 -11.82
C GLY A 24 4.52 -6.86 -12.13
N TRP A 25 3.81 -7.47 -13.07
CA TRP A 25 4.07 -8.85 -13.49
C TRP A 25 5.43 -9.03 -14.16
N LEU A 26 5.95 -8.02 -14.86
CA LEU A 26 7.32 -8.03 -15.37
C LEU A 26 8.35 -8.13 -14.24
N LEU A 27 8.15 -7.38 -13.15
CA LEU A 27 9.02 -7.46 -11.96
C LEU A 27 8.88 -8.83 -11.28
N VAL A 28 7.65 -9.32 -11.10
CA VAL A 28 7.38 -10.64 -10.49
C VAL A 28 8.03 -11.76 -11.30
N TYR A 29 7.91 -11.71 -12.62
CA TYR A 29 8.52 -12.69 -13.51
C TYR A 29 10.05 -12.69 -13.34
N LYS A 30 10.67 -11.52 -13.54
CA LYS A 30 12.14 -11.39 -13.56
C LYS A 30 12.78 -11.67 -12.20
N TYR A 31 12.15 -11.24 -11.11
CA TYR A 31 12.79 -11.22 -9.79
C TYR A 31 12.27 -12.29 -8.81
N ALA A 32 11.20 -12.99 -9.14
CA ALA A 32 10.69 -14.10 -8.33
C ALA A 32 10.53 -15.40 -9.13
N ILE A 33 9.74 -15.41 -10.22
CA ILE A 33 9.44 -16.64 -10.98
C ILE A 33 10.70 -17.19 -11.65
N GLU A 34 11.40 -16.38 -12.43
CA GLU A 34 12.63 -16.78 -13.13
C GLU A 34 13.71 -17.24 -12.15
N VAL A 35 13.83 -16.56 -11.00
CA VAL A 35 14.76 -16.92 -9.92
C VAL A 35 14.41 -18.28 -9.31
N LEU A 36 13.13 -18.56 -9.06
CA LEU A 36 12.70 -19.87 -8.55
C LEU A 36 12.91 -20.98 -9.59
N LEU A 37 12.65 -20.71 -10.86
CA LEU A 37 12.87 -21.69 -11.94
C LEU A 37 14.37 -22.03 -12.09
N ARG A 38 15.24 -21.03 -11.94
CA ARG A 38 16.69 -21.20 -12.07
C ARG A 38 17.33 -21.83 -10.83
N ASP A 39 17.07 -21.26 -9.66
CA ASP A 39 17.83 -21.56 -8.43
C ASP A 39 16.98 -22.30 -7.37
N GLY A 40 15.67 -22.42 -7.57
CA GLY A 40 14.73 -22.90 -6.55
C GLY A 40 15.00 -24.33 -6.09
N ALA A 41 15.33 -25.24 -7.01
CA ALA A 41 15.63 -26.63 -6.65
C ALA A 41 16.85 -26.75 -5.73
N VAL A 42 17.89 -25.94 -5.98
CA VAL A 42 19.10 -25.92 -5.14
C VAL A 42 18.78 -25.36 -3.76
N LYS A 43 18.11 -24.20 -3.71
CA LYS A 43 17.72 -23.57 -2.45
C LYS A 43 16.76 -24.43 -1.62
N LEU A 44 15.84 -25.14 -2.26
CA LEU A 44 14.93 -26.07 -1.58
C LEU A 44 15.69 -27.24 -0.93
N ARG A 45 16.74 -27.75 -1.58
CA ARG A 45 17.63 -28.76 -0.97
C ARG A 45 18.40 -28.18 0.21
N GLU A 46 18.95 -26.97 0.08
CA GLU A 46 19.68 -26.30 1.17
C GLU A 46 18.80 -26.09 2.41
N ILE A 47 17.52 -25.77 2.24
CA ILE A 47 16.61 -25.53 3.36
C ILE A 47 15.94 -26.79 3.91
N SER A 48 16.00 -27.91 3.18
CA SER A 48 15.36 -29.18 3.58
C SER A 48 15.89 -29.74 4.90
N SER A 49 17.16 -29.48 5.21
CA SER A 49 17.76 -29.74 6.52
C SER A 49 17.77 -28.45 7.34
N ILE A 50 16.88 -28.34 8.33
CA ILE A 50 16.80 -27.16 9.19
C ILE A 50 18.13 -26.93 9.90
N ASN A 51 18.77 -25.79 9.62
CA ASN A 51 19.99 -25.36 10.29
C ASN A 51 19.91 -23.87 10.65
N LEU A 52 19.38 -23.60 11.85
CA LEU A 52 19.15 -22.23 12.33
C LEU A 52 20.44 -21.45 12.64
N SER A 53 21.59 -22.13 12.72
CA SER A 53 22.90 -21.50 12.93
C SER A 53 23.58 -21.04 11.63
N SER A 54 23.09 -21.50 10.47
CA SER A 54 23.70 -21.25 9.17
C SER A 54 23.12 -19.99 8.51
N THR A 55 23.98 -19.04 8.20
CA THR A 55 23.61 -17.85 7.40
C THR A 55 23.20 -18.24 5.97
N LEU A 56 23.82 -19.28 5.39
CA LEU A 56 23.43 -19.81 4.09
C LEU A 56 22.00 -20.35 4.11
N TRP A 57 21.64 -21.12 5.15
CA TRP A 57 20.28 -21.64 5.32
C TRP A 57 19.26 -20.50 5.39
N TRP A 58 19.52 -19.49 6.23
CA TRP A 58 18.65 -18.31 6.33
C TRP A 58 18.53 -17.54 5.02
N ARG A 59 19.64 -17.34 4.31
CA ARG A 59 19.66 -16.63 3.03
C ARG A 59 18.78 -17.33 1.99
N SER A 60 18.88 -18.65 1.90
CA SER A 60 18.12 -19.46 0.96
C SER A 60 16.65 -19.59 1.36
N PHE A 61 16.36 -19.74 2.65
CA PHE A 61 15.00 -19.75 3.18
C PHE A 61 14.29 -18.43 2.88
N ILE A 62 14.91 -17.30 3.22
CA ILE A 62 14.35 -15.97 2.99
C ILE A 62 14.16 -15.73 1.50
N ALA A 63 15.14 -16.07 0.66
CA ALA A 63 15.01 -15.90 -0.79
C ALA A 63 13.77 -16.64 -1.33
N VAL A 64 13.61 -17.93 -1.01
CA VAL A 64 12.47 -18.74 -1.49
C VAL A 64 11.15 -18.26 -0.91
N ALA A 65 11.12 -17.94 0.39
CA ALA A 65 9.92 -17.45 1.07
C ALA A 65 9.43 -16.13 0.46
N PHE A 66 10.34 -15.20 0.18
CA PHE A 66 10.01 -13.94 -0.47
C PHE A 66 9.59 -14.13 -1.93
N ASP A 67 10.24 -15.02 -2.68
CA ASP A 67 9.84 -15.28 -4.07
C ASP A 67 8.41 -15.83 -4.12
N ALA A 68 8.08 -16.77 -3.24
CA ALA A 68 6.71 -17.26 -3.09
C ALA A 68 5.74 -16.15 -2.65
N LEU A 69 6.12 -15.32 -1.68
CA LEU A 69 5.31 -14.22 -1.19
C LEU A 69 5.01 -13.20 -2.29
N ILE A 70 6.01 -12.80 -3.07
CA ILE A 70 5.87 -11.88 -4.21
C ILE A 70 4.86 -12.43 -5.21
N ILE A 71 4.95 -13.71 -5.57
CA ILE A 71 4.03 -14.37 -6.50
C ILE A 71 2.60 -14.39 -5.92
N VAL A 72 2.44 -14.81 -4.66
CA VAL A 72 1.13 -14.87 -4.01
C VAL A 72 0.48 -13.48 -3.95
N ILE A 73 1.22 -12.46 -3.54
CA ILE A 73 0.72 -11.09 -3.47
C ILE A 73 0.38 -10.56 -4.87
N ALA A 74 1.18 -10.87 -5.90
CA ALA A 74 0.89 -10.48 -7.27
C ALA A 74 -0.39 -11.14 -7.82
N VAL A 75 -0.60 -12.44 -7.55
CA VAL A 75 -1.82 -13.16 -7.94
C VAL A 75 -3.04 -12.58 -7.24
N VAL A 76 -3.00 -12.49 -5.91
CA VAL A 76 -4.11 -11.99 -5.09
C VAL A 76 -4.40 -10.53 -5.42
N GLY A 77 -3.37 -9.70 -5.57
CA GLY A 77 -3.47 -8.29 -5.94
C GLY A 77 -4.06 -8.10 -7.35
N THR A 78 -3.65 -8.92 -8.32
CA THR A 78 -4.23 -8.88 -9.68
C THR A 78 -5.71 -9.23 -9.65
N TRP A 79 -6.06 -10.34 -9.00
CA TRP A 79 -7.44 -10.74 -8.82
C TRP A 79 -8.26 -9.62 -8.16
N TRP A 80 -7.73 -9.08 -7.07
CA TRP A 80 -8.33 -8.00 -6.31
C TRP A 80 -8.68 -6.79 -7.18
N VAL A 81 -7.69 -6.29 -7.92
CA VAL A 81 -7.84 -5.09 -8.74
C VAL A 81 -8.83 -5.33 -9.86
N LEU A 82 -8.73 -6.46 -10.57
CA LEU A 82 -9.61 -6.76 -11.70
C LEU A 82 -11.06 -7.03 -11.24
N ALA A 83 -11.25 -7.74 -10.14
CA ALA A 83 -12.59 -8.00 -9.61
C ALA A 83 -13.29 -6.70 -9.20
N ASN A 84 -12.60 -5.82 -8.48
CA ASN A 84 -13.15 -4.52 -8.12
C ASN A 84 -13.35 -3.63 -9.35
N PHE A 85 -12.43 -3.66 -10.31
CA PHE A 85 -12.58 -2.93 -11.57
C PHE A 85 -13.89 -3.29 -12.27
N ILE A 86 -14.21 -4.59 -12.40
CA ILE A 86 -15.44 -5.07 -13.04
C ILE A 86 -16.67 -4.55 -12.30
N VAL A 87 -16.69 -4.62 -10.97
CA VAL A 87 -17.81 -4.16 -10.15
C VAL A 87 -18.00 -2.64 -10.25
N GLU A 88 -16.91 -1.89 -10.30
CA GLU A 88 -16.92 -0.43 -10.34
C GLU A 88 -17.05 0.14 -11.75
N ALA A 89 -16.85 -0.65 -12.82
CA ALA A 89 -16.88 -0.18 -14.20
C ALA A 89 -18.19 0.55 -14.55
N ARG A 90 -19.32 0.06 -14.02
CA ARG A 90 -20.64 0.68 -14.18
C ARG A 90 -20.77 2.06 -13.51
N GLU A 91 -19.91 2.35 -12.54
CA GLU A 91 -19.85 3.60 -11.78
C GLU A 91 -18.69 4.48 -12.25
N ALA A 92 -18.13 4.23 -13.45
CA ALA A 92 -16.99 4.97 -13.98
C ALA A 92 -17.24 6.49 -13.96
N GLY A 93 -16.30 7.23 -13.37
CA GLY A 93 -16.33 8.69 -13.22
C GLY A 93 -17.42 9.22 -12.28
N LYS A 94 -18.08 8.37 -11.48
CA LYS A 94 -19.16 8.77 -10.55
C LYS A 94 -18.75 9.95 -9.67
N TRP A 95 -17.67 9.82 -8.92
CA TRP A 95 -17.25 10.86 -7.97
C TRP A 95 -16.72 12.10 -8.67
N ARG A 96 -16.04 11.92 -9.81
CA ARG A 96 -15.58 13.05 -10.64
C ARG A 96 -16.74 13.89 -11.17
N ARG A 97 -17.84 13.26 -11.59
CA ARG A 97 -19.07 13.96 -12.00
C ARG A 97 -19.72 14.62 -10.79
N TYR A 98 -19.80 13.90 -9.67
CA TYR A 98 -20.39 14.40 -8.45
C TYR A 98 -19.69 15.69 -7.99
N TYR A 99 -18.36 15.72 -7.90
CA TYR A 99 -17.61 16.91 -7.44
C TYR A 99 -17.80 18.16 -8.30
N LYS A 100 -18.27 18.00 -9.55
CA LYS A 100 -18.57 19.12 -10.47
C LYS A 100 -20.06 19.47 -10.52
N SER A 101 -20.90 18.75 -9.78
CA SER A 101 -22.35 18.96 -9.77
C SER A 101 -22.75 20.10 -8.81
N GLU A 102 -23.91 20.71 -9.05
CA GLU A 102 -24.53 21.65 -8.12
C GLU A 102 -24.88 21.00 -6.77
N GLU A 103 -25.17 19.70 -6.77
CA GLU A 103 -25.42 18.92 -5.54
C GLU A 103 -24.18 18.93 -4.64
N ALA A 104 -22.99 18.67 -5.20
CA ALA A 104 -21.75 18.67 -4.41
C ALA A 104 -21.35 20.06 -3.88
N LYS A 105 -21.79 21.15 -4.53
CA LYS A 105 -21.59 22.51 -4.01
C LYS A 105 -22.44 22.79 -2.77
N LYS A 106 -23.60 22.13 -2.66
CA LYS A 106 -24.51 22.22 -1.51
C LYS A 106 -24.22 21.16 -0.44
N ASP A 107 -23.47 20.12 -0.79
CA ASP A 107 -23.09 19.04 0.14
C ASP A 107 -22.15 19.54 1.23
N LYS A 108 -22.22 18.90 2.41
CA LYS A 108 -21.29 19.14 3.51
C LYS A 108 -19.97 18.45 3.19
N TRP A 109 -18.86 19.20 3.18
CA TRP A 109 -17.52 18.64 2.98
C TRP A 109 -16.83 18.40 4.33
N VAL A 110 -16.55 17.13 4.62
CA VAL A 110 -15.93 16.71 5.89
C VAL A 110 -14.42 16.50 5.71
N GLN A 111 -13.65 16.74 6.78
CA GLN A 111 -12.21 16.54 6.76
C GLN A 111 -11.87 15.05 6.85
N ARG A 112 -11.42 14.46 5.74
CA ARG A 112 -11.00 13.07 5.68
C ARG A 112 -9.55 12.88 6.14
N LEU A 113 -8.66 13.78 5.73
CA LEU A 113 -7.23 13.77 6.03
C LEU A 113 -6.77 15.15 6.51
N SER A 114 -5.99 15.20 7.58
CA SER A 114 -5.39 16.45 8.06
C SER A 114 -4.28 16.94 7.11
N LEU A 115 -3.92 18.23 7.19
CA LEU A 115 -2.78 18.76 6.44
C LEU A 115 -1.50 17.97 6.74
N TRP A 116 -1.29 17.65 8.02
CA TRP A 116 -0.11 16.90 8.44
C TRP A 116 -0.06 15.48 7.86
N GLN A 117 -1.19 14.76 7.83
CA GLN A 117 -1.26 13.44 7.19
C GLN A 117 -0.93 13.52 5.69
N ARG A 118 -1.37 14.59 5.02
CA ARG A 118 -1.08 14.81 3.59
C ARG A 118 0.40 15.14 3.35
N LEU A 119 1.02 15.92 4.23
CA LEU A 119 2.45 16.21 4.16
C LEU A 119 3.29 14.94 4.38
N GLN A 120 2.93 14.11 5.36
CA GLN A 120 3.59 12.82 5.56
C GLN A 120 3.44 11.91 4.34
N HIS A 121 2.24 11.86 3.73
CA HIS A 121 2.02 11.10 2.52
C HIS A 121 2.87 11.60 1.35
N LEU A 122 2.94 12.93 1.16
CA LEU A 122 3.78 13.53 0.10
C LEU A 122 5.27 13.25 0.33
N TRP A 123 5.75 13.36 1.56
CA TRP A 123 7.12 12.98 1.93
C TRP A 123 7.36 11.52 1.54
N MET A 124 6.48 10.62 1.95
CA MET A 124 6.58 9.19 1.65
C MET A 124 6.60 8.90 0.15
N ILE A 125 5.70 9.52 -0.64
CA ILE A 125 5.69 9.37 -2.11
C ILE A 125 7.04 9.74 -2.70
N ILE A 126 7.58 10.90 -2.31
CA ILE A 126 8.84 11.41 -2.87
C ILE A 126 9.99 10.46 -2.50
N THR A 127 10.14 10.13 -1.21
CA THR A 127 11.27 9.31 -0.76
C THR A 127 11.18 7.88 -1.27
N PHE A 128 9.98 7.27 -1.26
CA PHE A 128 9.79 5.92 -1.80
C PHE A 128 10.13 5.87 -3.30
N THR A 129 9.65 6.85 -4.07
CA THR A 129 9.91 6.91 -5.52
C THR A 129 11.40 7.05 -5.81
N VAL A 130 12.09 7.95 -5.08
CA VAL A 130 13.54 8.12 -5.22
C VAL A 130 14.27 6.83 -4.86
N CYS A 131 13.95 6.17 -3.73
CA CYS A 131 14.56 4.90 -3.33
C CYS A 131 14.32 3.80 -4.38
N ALA A 132 13.08 3.63 -4.85
CA ALA A 132 12.71 2.63 -5.84
C ALA A 132 13.48 2.81 -7.15
N VAL A 133 13.52 4.04 -7.69
CA VAL A 133 14.22 4.34 -8.95
C VAL A 133 15.73 4.18 -8.79
N THR A 134 16.33 4.79 -7.76
CA THR A 134 17.78 4.73 -7.56
C THR A 134 18.27 3.33 -7.22
N GLY A 135 17.51 2.57 -6.42
CA GLY A 135 17.83 1.19 -6.05
C GLY A 135 17.80 0.26 -7.26
N MET A 136 16.74 0.35 -8.08
CA MET A 136 16.65 -0.44 -9.31
C MET A 136 17.69 -0.03 -10.36
N ALA A 137 17.93 1.27 -10.52
CA ALA A 137 18.95 1.77 -11.45
C ALA A 137 20.37 1.34 -11.04
N ALA A 138 20.68 1.38 -9.73
CA ALA A 138 21.97 0.91 -9.22
C ALA A 138 22.14 -0.62 -9.35
N HIS A 139 21.04 -1.38 -9.25
CA HIS A 139 21.05 -2.83 -9.46
C HIS A 139 21.25 -3.21 -10.93
N LEU A 140 20.71 -2.41 -11.86
CA LEU A 140 20.81 -2.63 -13.31
C LEU A 140 22.01 -1.94 -13.95
N ASP A 141 22.77 -1.14 -13.18
CA ASP A 141 23.90 -0.32 -13.64
C ASP A 141 23.52 0.64 -14.80
N VAL A 142 22.44 1.41 -14.60
CA VAL A 142 21.89 2.35 -15.59
C VAL A 142 21.62 3.74 -15.00
N LEU A 143 21.32 4.73 -15.86
CA LEU A 143 20.96 6.13 -15.55
C LEU A 143 22.08 7.03 -15.01
N ALA A 144 22.94 6.56 -14.12
CA ALA A 144 24.04 7.34 -13.54
C ALA A 144 25.09 6.41 -12.92
N PRO A 145 26.29 6.91 -12.56
CA PRO A 145 27.27 6.10 -11.85
C PRO A 145 26.70 5.47 -10.59
N ARG A 146 26.94 4.17 -10.39
CA ARG A 146 26.38 3.39 -9.28
C ARG A 146 26.57 4.06 -7.92
N GLN A 147 27.74 4.64 -7.66
CA GLN A 147 28.01 5.32 -6.39
C GLN A 147 27.08 6.53 -6.18
N THR A 148 26.82 7.33 -7.22
CA THR A 148 25.90 8.47 -7.15
C THR A 148 24.48 7.99 -6.83
N LEU A 149 24.01 6.95 -7.49
CA LEU A 149 22.68 6.36 -7.25
C LEU A 149 22.55 5.85 -5.82
N LEU A 150 23.55 5.11 -5.32
CA LEU A 150 23.55 4.59 -3.95
C LEU A 150 23.57 5.72 -2.92
N THR A 151 24.33 6.79 -3.15
CA THR A 151 24.33 7.97 -2.27
C THR A 151 22.94 8.60 -2.19
N ILE A 152 22.29 8.85 -3.32
CA ILE A 152 20.92 9.41 -3.36
C ILE A 152 19.93 8.44 -2.69
N HIS A 153 20.05 7.15 -2.97
CA HIS A 153 19.22 6.10 -2.38
C HIS A 153 19.29 6.12 -0.85
N VAL A 154 20.50 6.17 -0.29
CA VAL A 154 20.71 6.17 1.17
C VAL A 154 20.13 7.43 1.81
N TYR A 155 20.39 8.62 1.27
CA TYR A 155 19.82 9.86 1.83
C TYR A 155 18.29 9.84 1.80
N SER A 156 17.71 9.33 0.72
CA SER A 156 16.26 9.19 0.60
C SER A 156 15.70 8.16 1.59
N GLY A 157 16.40 7.03 1.78
CA GLY A 157 16.06 6.00 2.77
C GLY A 157 16.11 6.53 4.20
N ILE A 158 17.13 7.34 4.54
CA ILE A 158 17.23 8.01 5.84
C ILE A 158 16.05 8.97 6.05
N ALA A 159 15.74 9.80 5.06
CA ALA A 159 14.59 10.72 5.13
C ALA A 159 13.27 9.96 5.32
N MET A 160 13.10 8.82 4.65
CA MET A 160 11.94 7.94 4.81
C MET A 160 11.89 7.29 6.20
N GLY A 161 13.03 6.86 6.75
CA GLY A 161 13.14 6.34 8.12
C GLY A 161 12.78 7.39 9.17
N LEU A 162 13.26 8.63 9.02
CA LEU A 162 12.91 9.75 9.89
C LEU A 162 11.40 10.03 9.87
N LEU A 163 10.76 9.99 8.70
CA LEU A 163 9.32 10.10 8.58
C LEU A 163 8.59 9.01 9.39
N ALA A 164 9.05 7.76 9.31
CA ALA A 164 8.47 6.65 10.09
C ALA A 164 8.58 6.92 11.60
N ILE A 165 9.76 7.32 12.07
CA ILE A 165 10.03 7.61 13.48
C ILE A 165 9.13 8.75 13.97
N ILE A 166 9.05 9.86 13.22
CA ILE A 166 8.20 11.00 13.55
C ILE A 166 6.74 10.56 13.62
N HIS A 167 6.26 9.79 12.65
CA HIS A 167 4.89 9.28 12.62
C HIS A 167 4.57 8.47 13.88
N PHE A 168 5.37 7.45 14.19
CA PHE A 168 5.12 6.60 15.35
C PHE A 168 5.30 7.34 16.68
N ALA A 169 6.27 8.25 16.79
CA ALA A 169 6.43 9.09 17.98
C ALA A 169 5.20 9.96 18.23
N GLN A 170 4.64 10.57 17.18
CA GLN A 170 3.43 11.38 17.27
C GLN A 170 2.21 10.57 17.72
N TYR A 171 1.94 9.43 17.08
CA TYR A 171 0.81 8.58 17.48
C TYR A 171 1.02 7.97 18.87
N THR A 172 2.26 7.65 19.26
CA THR A 172 2.59 7.21 20.63
C THR A 172 2.31 8.31 21.65
N ALA A 173 2.71 9.55 21.38
CA ALA A 173 2.43 10.68 22.27
C ALA A 173 0.91 10.91 22.42
N ILE A 174 0.15 10.87 21.32
CA ILE A 174 -1.32 10.96 21.36
C ILE A 174 -1.90 9.81 22.22
N ALA A 175 -1.34 8.60 22.12
CA ALA A 175 -1.87 7.43 22.81
C ALA A 175 -1.63 7.51 24.32
N VAL A 176 -0.44 7.97 24.71
CA VAL A 176 -0.09 8.22 26.11
C VAL A 176 -1.00 9.30 26.71
N ILE A 177 -1.22 10.41 25.99
CA ILE A 177 -2.11 11.49 26.46
C ILE A 177 -3.56 11.00 26.57
N ALA A 178 -4.07 10.28 25.57
CA ALA A 178 -5.43 9.73 25.60
C ALA A 178 -5.62 8.76 26.78
N LYS A 179 -4.65 7.86 27.00
CA LYS A 179 -4.66 6.95 28.15
C LYS A 179 -4.62 7.70 29.49
N ALA A 180 -3.80 8.76 29.60
CA ALA A 180 -3.74 9.60 30.79
C ALA A 180 -5.06 10.34 31.08
N ARG A 181 -5.88 10.59 30.05
CA ARG A 181 -7.21 11.21 30.16
C ARG A 181 -8.34 10.19 30.34
N GLY A 182 -8.04 8.90 30.40
CA GLY A 182 -9.06 7.83 30.47
C GLY A 182 -9.85 7.63 29.17
N GLU A 183 -9.35 8.14 28.04
CA GLU A 183 -10.01 8.05 26.74
C GLU A 183 -9.73 6.69 26.07
N GLY A 184 -10.70 6.18 25.31
CA GLY A 184 -10.57 4.92 24.57
C GLY A 184 -9.60 5.03 23.38
N LEU A 185 -8.53 4.22 23.37
CA LEU A 185 -7.54 4.25 22.28
C LEU A 185 -8.14 3.91 20.91
N ARG A 186 -9.10 2.99 20.82
CA ARG A 186 -9.69 2.62 19.51
C ARG A 186 -10.45 3.77 18.85
N GLU A 187 -10.95 4.73 19.63
CA GLU A 187 -11.66 5.90 19.10
C GLU A 187 -10.68 6.93 18.54
N LYS A 188 -9.55 7.14 19.24
CA LYS A 188 -8.48 8.04 18.79
C LYS A 188 -7.63 7.46 17.66
N PHE A 189 -7.55 6.14 17.60
CA PHE A 189 -6.70 5.40 16.68
C PHE A 189 -7.52 4.42 15.82
N PRO A 190 -8.23 4.91 14.79
CA PRO A 190 -9.00 4.04 13.88
C PRO A 190 -8.16 2.95 13.22
N MET A 191 -6.84 3.16 13.06
CA MET A 191 -5.91 2.16 12.51
C MET A 191 -5.79 0.89 13.36
N LEU A 192 -6.16 0.94 14.65
CA LEU A 192 -6.21 -0.24 15.53
C LEU A 192 -7.39 -1.17 15.21
N GLU A 193 -8.32 -0.75 14.34
CA GLU A 193 -9.41 -1.60 13.88
C GLU A 193 -8.90 -2.85 13.14
N ILE A 194 -7.66 -2.87 12.66
CA ILE A 194 -7.00 -4.06 12.09
C ILE A 194 -6.98 -5.26 13.06
N TYR A 195 -6.90 -5.00 14.37
CA TYR A 195 -6.87 -6.04 15.41
C TYR A 195 -8.28 -6.51 15.83
N SER A 196 -9.32 -6.07 15.14
CA SER A 196 -10.70 -6.44 15.45
C SER A 196 -11.14 -7.69 14.68
N ARG A 197 -12.06 -8.46 15.27
CA ARG A 197 -12.78 -9.53 14.54
C ARG A 197 -13.56 -8.98 13.33
N LYS A 198 -13.93 -7.70 13.38
CA LYS A 198 -14.62 -7.01 12.29
C LYS A 198 -13.72 -6.87 11.07
N PHE A 199 -12.45 -6.51 11.24
CA PHE A 199 -11.47 -6.48 10.15
C PHE A 199 -11.40 -7.82 9.40
N ILE A 200 -11.23 -8.94 10.13
CA ILE A 200 -11.16 -10.27 9.54
C ILE A 200 -12.44 -10.59 8.73
N ARG A 201 -13.62 -10.35 9.31
CA ARG A 201 -14.90 -10.52 8.60
C ARG A 201 -14.99 -9.65 7.36
N GLY A 202 -14.48 -8.41 7.43
CA GLY A 202 -14.37 -7.48 6.31
C GLY A 202 -13.56 -8.06 5.16
N VAL A 203 -12.31 -8.43 5.43
CA VAL A 203 -11.40 -9.04 4.44
C VAL A 203 -12.03 -10.27 3.78
N VAL A 204 -12.61 -11.18 4.58
CA VAL A 204 -13.28 -12.38 4.05
C VAL A 204 -14.45 -12.03 3.15
N LYS A 205 -15.36 -11.15 3.58
CA LYS A 205 -16.53 -10.75 2.79
C LYS A 205 -16.13 -10.13 1.46
N ILE A 206 -15.14 -9.28 1.51
CA ILE A 206 -14.61 -8.59 0.34
C ILE A 206 -14.00 -9.60 -0.65
N LEU A 207 -13.18 -10.56 -0.19
CA LEU A 207 -12.60 -11.58 -1.07
C LEU A 207 -13.65 -12.50 -1.71
N LEU A 208 -14.76 -12.76 -1.00
CA LEU A 208 -15.85 -13.62 -1.47
C LEU A 208 -16.89 -12.90 -2.34
N ARG A 209 -17.03 -11.58 -2.21
CA ARG A 209 -18.06 -10.79 -2.89
C ARG A 209 -18.06 -10.91 -4.42
N PRO A 210 -16.91 -10.99 -5.12
CA PRO A 210 -16.91 -11.21 -6.56
C PRO A 210 -17.53 -12.55 -6.97
N PHE A 211 -17.45 -13.58 -6.12
CA PHE A 211 -18.07 -14.89 -6.34
C PHE A 211 -19.52 -14.95 -5.88
N ASN A 212 -19.91 -14.09 -4.94
CA ASN A 212 -21.27 -13.99 -4.45
C ASN A 212 -21.67 -12.52 -4.23
N PRO A 213 -22.26 -11.86 -5.24
CA PRO A 213 -22.68 -10.46 -5.16
C PRO A 213 -23.72 -10.16 -4.07
N ARG A 214 -24.36 -11.18 -3.47
CA ARG A 214 -25.31 -11.03 -2.36
C ARG A 214 -24.61 -10.71 -1.03
N ILE A 215 -23.31 -10.92 -0.93
CA ILE A 215 -22.52 -10.58 0.26
C ILE A 215 -22.50 -9.05 0.40
N LYS A 216 -23.16 -8.56 1.47
CA LYS A 216 -23.15 -7.14 1.80
C LYS A 216 -21.77 -6.74 2.37
N PRO A 217 -21.23 -5.58 1.97
CA PRO A 217 -20.02 -5.02 2.59
C PRO A 217 -20.20 -4.91 4.11
N GLU A 218 -19.13 -5.17 4.84
CA GLU A 218 -19.11 -4.87 6.28
C GLU A 218 -19.00 -3.34 6.44
N PRO A 219 -19.86 -2.69 7.24
CA PRO A 219 -19.80 -1.25 7.42
C PRO A 219 -18.58 -0.88 8.25
N PHE A 220 -17.55 -0.27 7.65
CA PHE A 220 -16.34 0.14 8.35
C PHE A 220 -16.38 1.57 8.85
N GLY A 221 -15.46 1.84 9.78
CA GLY A 221 -15.22 3.14 10.38
C GLY A 221 -14.58 4.11 9.40
N LYS A 222 -13.61 4.90 9.88
CA LYS A 222 -12.95 5.91 9.05
C LYS A 222 -12.12 5.29 7.93
N TYR A 223 -11.63 4.06 8.11
CA TYR A 223 -10.81 3.35 7.12
C TYR A 223 -11.38 1.97 6.85
N ASP A 224 -11.40 1.59 5.59
CA ASP A 224 -11.83 0.26 5.15
C ASP A 224 -10.70 -0.77 5.36
N PRO A 225 -10.97 -2.09 5.36
CA PRO A 225 -9.96 -3.12 5.57
C PRO A 225 -8.77 -3.00 4.64
N GLU A 226 -9.00 -2.62 3.39
CA GLU A 226 -7.95 -2.36 2.41
C GLU A 226 -7.03 -1.24 2.85
N GLN A 227 -7.61 -0.11 3.27
CA GLN A 227 -6.87 1.06 3.72
C GLN A 227 -6.08 0.76 5.00
N LEU A 228 -6.65 -0.05 5.89
CA LEU A 228 -5.97 -0.53 7.10
C LEU A 228 -4.81 -1.47 6.75
N PHE A 229 -5.04 -2.41 5.83
CA PHE A 229 -4.00 -3.33 5.36
C PHE A 229 -2.85 -2.58 4.70
N GLU A 230 -3.14 -1.63 3.81
CA GLU A 230 -2.13 -0.80 3.15
C GLU A 230 -1.37 0.08 4.13
N TYR A 231 -2.07 0.69 5.11
CA TYR A 231 -1.44 1.49 6.17
C TYR A 231 -0.42 0.67 6.98
N TRP A 232 -0.79 -0.53 7.44
CA TRP A 232 0.14 -1.36 8.21
C TRP A 232 1.20 -2.02 7.32
N GLY A 233 0.84 -2.39 6.11
CA GLY A 233 1.74 -3.00 5.12
C GLY A 233 2.91 -2.09 4.77
N ILE A 234 2.68 -0.78 4.55
CA ILE A 234 3.78 0.13 4.22
C ILE A 234 4.77 0.29 5.37
N TYR A 235 4.30 0.41 6.62
CA TYR A 235 5.21 0.55 7.77
C TYR A 235 5.94 -0.77 8.10
N TRP A 236 5.29 -1.91 7.90
CA TRP A 236 5.96 -3.20 7.96
C TRP A 236 7.07 -3.29 6.91
N GLY A 237 6.76 -2.95 5.65
CA GLY A 237 7.74 -2.94 4.56
C GLY A 237 8.89 -1.96 4.82
N MET A 238 8.60 -0.77 5.38
CA MET A 238 9.64 0.18 5.79
C MET A 238 10.57 -0.39 6.87
N ALA A 239 10.06 -1.21 7.81
CA ALA A 239 10.90 -1.87 8.80
C ALA A 239 11.75 -2.97 8.17
N VAL A 240 11.15 -3.85 7.36
CA VAL A 240 11.83 -4.99 6.71
C VAL A 240 12.81 -4.54 5.62
N LEU A 241 12.60 -3.38 5.00
CA LEU A 241 13.53 -2.78 4.04
C LEU A 241 14.56 -1.90 4.75
N GLY A 242 14.09 -1.01 5.64
CA GLY A 242 14.90 0.02 6.28
C GLY A 242 15.93 -0.54 7.28
N ILE A 243 15.55 -1.50 8.13
CA ILE A 243 16.48 -2.07 9.12
C ILE A 243 17.64 -2.79 8.43
N PRO A 244 17.40 -3.70 7.45
CA PRO A 244 18.47 -4.26 6.63
C PRO A 244 19.27 -3.20 5.86
N GLY A 245 18.62 -2.17 5.33
CA GLY A 245 19.29 -1.07 4.61
C GLY A 245 20.32 -0.33 5.47
N VAL A 246 19.97 -0.02 6.72
CA VAL A 246 20.89 0.59 7.69
C VAL A 246 22.05 -0.36 8.02
N ALA A 247 21.79 -1.64 8.23
CA ALA A 247 22.85 -2.62 8.49
C ALA A 247 23.81 -2.77 7.31
N ILE A 248 23.28 -2.79 6.07
CA ILE A 248 24.10 -2.83 4.85
C ILE A 248 24.95 -1.57 4.72
N LEU A 249 24.42 -0.40 5.07
CA LEU A 249 25.17 0.86 5.07
C LEU A 249 26.36 0.82 6.05
N LEU A 250 26.15 0.25 7.25
CA LEU A 250 27.16 0.24 8.32
C LEU A 250 28.19 -0.88 8.17
N TYR A 251 27.78 -2.05 7.67
CA TYR A 251 28.58 -3.28 7.70
C TYR A 251 28.84 -3.88 6.31
N GLY A 252 28.34 -3.25 5.25
CA GLY A 252 28.46 -3.73 3.88
C GLY A 252 27.38 -4.75 3.49
N PRO A 253 27.25 -5.07 2.19
CA PRO A 253 26.20 -5.96 1.67
C PRO A 253 26.33 -7.41 2.13
N ASP A 254 27.54 -7.85 2.51
CA ASP A 254 27.80 -9.23 2.94
C ASP A 254 27.48 -9.47 4.44
N VAL A 255 26.96 -8.46 5.14
CA VAL A 255 26.55 -8.57 6.54
C VAL A 255 25.62 -9.79 6.74
N LEU A 256 25.92 -10.60 7.75
CA LEU A 256 25.27 -11.89 8.02
C LEU A 256 25.27 -12.84 6.80
N GLY A 257 26.36 -12.88 6.02
CA GLY A 257 26.46 -13.74 4.84
C GLY A 257 25.57 -13.31 3.67
N GLY A 258 25.18 -12.03 3.63
CA GLY A 258 24.30 -11.47 2.61
C GLY A 258 22.81 -11.68 2.86
N VAL A 259 22.42 -12.20 4.04
CA VAL A 259 21.01 -12.38 4.42
C VAL A 259 20.23 -11.06 4.36
N LEU A 260 20.81 -9.99 4.92
CA LEU A 260 20.15 -8.69 4.97
C LEU A 260 20.04 -8.05 3.59
N TRP A 261 21.00 -8.27 2.70
CA TRP A 261 20.89 -7.84 1.32
C TRP A 261 19.72 -8.52 0.60
N VAL A 262 19.57 -9.84 0.77
CA VAL A 262 18.44 -10.58 0.19
C VAL A 262 17.11 -10.06 0.73
N MET A 263 17.00 -9.84 2.05
CA MET A 263 15.80 -9.25 2.65
C MET A 263 15.49 -7.87 2.07
N HIS A 264 16.46 -6.96 2.05
CA HIS A 264 16.29 -5.60 1.56
C HIS A 264 15.83 -5.59 0.09
N PHE A 265 16.53 -6.34 -0.76
CA PHE A 265 16.24 -6.39 -2.19
C PHE A 265 14.89 -7.03 -2.49
N LYS A 266 14.57 -8.16 -1.86
CA LYS A 266 13.31 -8.86 -2.10
C LYS A 266 12.11 -8.09 -1.57
N GLU A 267 12.22 -7.45 -0.41
CA GLU A 267 11.18 -6.56 0.10
C GLU A 267 11.00 -5.34 -0.82
N ALA A 268 12.08 -4.78 -1.38
CA ALA A 268 11.97 -3.68 -2.35
C ALA A 268 11.18 -4.10 -3.60
N ILE A 269 11.43 -5.30 -4.14
CA ILE A 269 10.65 -5.83 -5.28
C ILE A 269 9.19 -6.02 -4.88
N LEU A 270 8.91 -6.60 -3.71
CA LEU A 270 7.55 -6.77 -3.20
C LEU A 270 6.83 -5.43 -3.07
N ALA A 271 7.47 -4.43 -2.47
CA ALA A 271 6.92 -3.10 -2.24
C ALA A 271 6.64 -2.37 -3.56
N ILE A 272 7.59 -2.34 -4.49
CA ILE A 272 7.38 -1.71 -5.82
C ILE A 272 6.23 -2.40 -6.55
N THR A 273 6.21 -3.73 -6.55
CA THR A 273 5.16 -4.54 -7.18
C THR A 273 3.79 -4.21 -6.58
N PHE A 274 3.68 -4.20 -5.24
CA PHE A 274 2.44 -3.88 -4.54
C PHE A 274 1.97 -2.45 -4.82
N ILE A 275 2.88 -1.47 -4.80
CA ILE A 275 2.53 -0.08 -5.08
C ILE A 275 2.00 0.10 -6.51
N LEU A 276 2.64 -0.53 -7.51
CA LEU A 276 2.16 -0.47 -8.89
C LEU A 276 0.82 -1.21 -9.05
N MET A 277 0.78 -2.48 -8.64
CA MET A 277 -0.32 -3.39 -8.96
C MET A 277 -1.55 -3.18 -8.11
N VAL A 278 -1.40 -2.75 -6.86
CA VAL A 278 -2.50 -2.62 -5.91
C VAL A 278 -2.71 -1.16 -5.58
N HIS A 279 -1.76 -0.49 -4.93
CA HIS A 279 -1.99 0.86 -4.41
C HIS A 279 -2.39 1.86 -5.52
N ILE A 280 -1.58 2.01 -6.56
CA ILE A 280 -1.89 2.97 -7.63
C ILE A 280 -3.08 2.48 -8.46
N ALA A 281 -3.08 1.20 -8.87
CA ALA A 281 -4.12 0.66 -9.74
C ALA A 281 -5.52 0.69 -9.09
N TYR A 282 -5.63 0.35 -7.81
CA TYR A 282 -6.88 0.34 -7.05
C TYR A 282 -7.24 1.71 -6.48
N THR A 283 -6.33 2.37 -5.77
CA THR A 283 -6.66 3.59 -5.02
C THR A 283 -6.83 4.79 -5.95
N HIS A 284 -5.98 4.92 -6.97
CA HIS A 284 -6.00 6.07 -7.87
C HIS A 284 -6.70 5.77 -9.19
N PHE A 285 -6.42 4.61 -9.79
CA PHE A 285 -6.87 4.32 -11.14
C PHE A 285 -8.19 3.56 -11.22
N ARG A 286 -8.87 3.28 -10.10
CA ARG A 286 -10.19 2.63 -10.15
C ARG A 286 -11.24 3.46 -10.90
N PRO A 287 -12.24 2.82 -11.54
CA PRO A 287 -13.20 3.50 -12.41
C PRO A 287 -13.93 4.68 -11.76
N LYS A 288 -14.30 4.60 -10.47
CA LYS A 288 -15.08 5.64 -9.79
C LYS A 288 -14.38 7.00 -9.69
N THR A 289 -13.07 7.00 -9.55
CA THR A 289 -12.24 8.17 -9.19
C THR A 289 -11.16 8.51 -10.22
N PHE A 290 -10.98 7.68 -11.27
CA PHE A 290 -10.00 7.91 -12.33
C PHE A 290 -10.03 9.36 -12.89
N PRO A 291 -8.87 10.00 -13.15
CA PRO A 291 -7.50 9.46 -13.10
C PRO A 291 -6.87 9.40 -11.72
N ILE A 292 -7.45 10.10 -10.74
CA ILE A 292 -6.88 10.18 -9.40
C ILE A 292 -7.96 10.62 -8.40
N ASP A 293 -7.97 10.04 -7.21
CA ASP A 293 -8.77 10.54 -6.09
C ASP A 293 -8.13 11.81 -5.50
N PRO A 294 -8.76 13.00 -5.58
CA PRO A 294 -8.15 14.23 -5.08
C PRO A 294 -8.19 14.35 -3.55
N THR A 295 -8.82 13.41 -2.83
CA THR A 295 -8.94 13.47 -1.37
C THR A 295 -7.58 13.48 -0.66
N PHE A 296 -6.55 12.79 -1.16
CA PHE A 296 -5.19 12.92 -0.59
C PHE A 296 -4.53 14.28 -0.88
N ILE A 297 -4.98 15.00 -1.90
CA ILE A 297 -4.45 16.31 -2.27
C ILE A 297 -5.02 17.39 -1.39
N HIS A 298 -6.34 17.48 -1.17
CA HIS A 298 -6.96 18.57 -0.39
C HIS A 298 -7.48 18.14 0.99
N GLY A 299 -7.59 16.84 1.25
CA GLY A 299 -7.94 16.29 2.57
C GLY A 299 -9.41 16.28 2.91
N LYS A 300 -10.30 16.60 1.97
CA LYS A 300 -11.76 16.65 2.21
C LYS A 300 -12.49 15.60 1.38
N MET A 301 -13.70 15.25 1.82
CA MET A 301 -14.61 14.34 1.14
C MET A 301 -16.04 14.85 1.34
N PRO A 302 -16.92 14.81 0.32
CA PRO A 302 -18.32 15.16 0.52
C PRO A 302 -19.04 14.13 1.40
N MET A 303 -20.01 14.56 2.19
CA MET A 303 -20.74 13.71 3.13
C MET A 303 -21.42 12.55 2.42
N LYS A 304 -22.00 12.79 1.23
CA LYS A 304 -22.59 11.73 0.38
C LYS A 304 -21.61 10.59 0.08
N ARG A 305 -20.33 10.91 -0.15
CA ARG A 305 -19.28 9.90 -0.38
C ARG A 305 -18.89 9.20 0.91
N ALA A 306 -18.82 9.94 2.02
CA ALA A 306 -18.55 9.36 3.33
C ALA A 306 -19.66 8.36 3.72
N GLU A 307 -20.93 8.66 3.45
CA GLU A 307 -22.06 7.75 3.72
C GLU A 307 -22.01 6.47 2.87
N GLU A 308 -21.61 6.59 1.60
CA GLU A 308 -21.52 5.43 0.70
C GLU A 308 -20.31 4.55 0.99
N GLU A 309 -19.13 5.14 1.17
CA GLU A 309 -17.87 4.41 1.29
C GLU A 309 -17.51 4.09 2.76
N HIS A 310 -17.89 4.94 3.71
CA HIS A 310 -17.51 4.83 5.13
C HIS A 310 -18.72 5.06 6.07
N PRO A 311 -19.78 4.25 5.97
CA PRO A 311 -21.08 4.53 6.60
C PRO A 311 -21.03 4.65 8.13
N GLU A 312 -20.14 3.94 8.82
CA GLU A 312 -20.01 4.09 10.28
C GLU A 312 -19.31 5.40 10.65
N TRP A 313 -18.31 5.82 9.87
CA TRP A 313 -17.68 7.12 10.07
C TRP A 313 -18.65 8.26 9.81
N ALA A 314 -19.46 8.18 8.75
CA ALA A 314 -20.49 9.17 8.47
C ALA A 314 -21.49 9.30 9.63
N ARG A 315 -21.98 8.18 10.19
CA ARG A 315 -22.87 8.21 11.38
C ARG A 315 -22.22 8.90 12.58
N LYS A 316 -20.94 8.64 12.85
CA LYS A 316 -20.20 9.27 13.95
C LYS A 316 -20.06 10.79 13.76
N LEU A 317 -19.83 11.24 12.53
CA LEU A 317 -19.74 12.67 12.21
C LEU A 317 -21.08 13.38 12.48
N VAL A 318 -22.19 12.81 12.01
CA VAL A 318 -23.53 13.39 12.25
C VAL A 318 -23.83 13.47 13.75
N SER A 319 -23.55 12.41 14.51
CA SER A 319 -23.79 12.43 15.96
C SER A 319 -22.96 13.47 16.70
N SER A 320 -21.72 13.73 16.25
CA SER A 320 -20.85 14.73 16.88
C SER A 320 -21.21 16.17 16.52
N ASP A 321 -21.91 16.40 15.40
CA ASP A 321 -22.41 17.74 15.04
C ASP A 321 -23.72 18.09 15.77
N SER A 322 -24.44 17.07 16.27
CA SER A 322 -25.70 17.23 17.00
C SER A 322 -25.55 17.38 18.51
N SER A 323 -24.33 17.26 19.03
CA SER A 323 -23.94 17.35 20.45
C SER A 323 -23.11 18.58 20.72
#